data_AF-A0A9Q6N478-F1
#
_entry.id   AF-A0A9Q6N478-F1
#
_cell.length_a   1.000
_cell.length_b   1.000
_cell.length_c   1.000
_cell.angle_alpha   90.00
_cell.angle_beta   90.00
_cell.angle_gamma   90.00
#
_symmetry.space_group_name_H-M   'P 1'
#
loop_
_entity.id
_entity.type
_entity.pdbx_description
1 polymer ?
#
loop_
_entity_poly.entity_id
_entity_poly.type
_entity_poly.pdbx_seq_one_letter_code
_entity_poly.pdbx_strand_id
1 'polypeptide(L)'
;MSDLPKSAEQAAAQDIISRIGSLTRMLRDSLRELGLDQAIAEAAEAIPDARDRLDYVVQKTAQAADRALNSVEAAQPHQDKMEAGAIALKGRWDAWFENPIELADARELVTDTRQYLGEVPEHTSFTNKQLLDIMMAQDFQDLTGQVIKRMMDVIQEIERQLLMVLLENMPEVSAEKRQVGTTLLNGPQVNAAAPGIVANQDQVDDLLDSLGF
;
A
#
# COMPACT_ATOMS: atom_id res chain seq x y z
N MET A 1 -29.27 2.82 -58.71
CA MET A 1 -29.72 2.69 -57.30
C MET A 1 -30.15 1.24 -57.14
N SER A 2 -29.23 0.30 -56.83
CA SER A 2 -28.64 0.01 -55.52
C SER A 2 -29.69 -0.37 -54.47
N ASP A 3 -30.23 -1.58 -54.54
CA ASP A 3 -31.19 -2.07 -53.54
C ASP A 3 -31.10 -3.60 -53.31
N LEU A 4 -29.91 -4.19 -53.35
CA LEU A 4 -29.74 -5.64 -53.11
C LEU A 4 -28.58 -6.16 -52.20
N PRO A 5 -27.88 -5.41 -51.32
CA PRO A 5 -27.01 -6.06 -50.32
C PRO A 5 -27.70 -6.38 -48.96
N LYS A 6 -28.80 -5.69 -48.61
CA LYS A 6 -29.29 -5.67 -47.22
C LYS A 6 -29.81 -7.02 -46.69
N SER A 7 -30.46 -7.87 -47.50
CA SER A 7 -31.04 -9.12 -46.97
C SER A 7 -30.02 -10.25 -46.80
N ALA A 8 -28.96 -10.29 -47.62
CA ALA A 8 -27.88 -11.27 -47.52
C ALA A 8 -26.96 -10.97 -46.33
N GLU A 9 -26.64 -9.69 -46.09
CA GLU A 9 -25.92 -9.27 -44.88
C GLU A 9 -26.74 -9.50 -43.60
N GLN A 10 -28.06 -9.28 -43.64
CA GLN A 10 -28.95 -9.58 -42.52
C GLN A 10 -29.04 -11.09 -42.23
N ALA A 11 -29.10 -11.93 -43.26
CA ALA A 11 -29.09 -13.38 -43.11
C ALA A 11 -27.75 -13.89 -42.54
N ALA A 12 -26.63 -13.37 -43.03
CA ALA A 12 -25.30 -13.70 -42.51
C ALA A 12 -25.12 -13.24 -41.04
N ALA A 13 -25.64 -12.06 -40.69
CA ALA A 13 -25.65 -11.59 -39.30
C ALA A 13 -26.52 -12.48 -38.40
N GLN A 14 -27.68 -12.95 -38.89
CA GLN A 14 -28.55 -13.88 -38.17
C GLN A 14 -27.92 -15.26 -37.96
N ASP A 15 -27.16 -15.77 -38.92
CA ASP A 15 -26.40 -17.02 -38.79
C ASP A 15 -25.27 -16.87 -37.77
N ILE A 16 -24.54 -15.74 -37.79
CA ILE A 16 -23.50 -15.45 -36.79
C ILE A 16 -24.10 -15.36 -35.39
N ILE A 17 -25.22 -14.63 -35.22
CA ILE A 17 -25.91 -14.51 -33.94
C ILE A 17 -26.42 -15.88 -33.45
N SER A 18 -26.98 -16.70 -34.34
CA SER A 18 -27.43 -18.07 -33.99
C SER A 18 -26.28 -18.96 -33.54
N ARG A 19 -25.12 -18.82 -34.19
CA ARG A 19 -23.92 -19.61 -33.86
C ARG A 19 -23.26 -19.14 -32.57
N ILE A 20 -23.21 -17.83 -32.30
CA ILE A 20 -22.83 -17.30 -30.99
C ILE A 20 -23.80 -17.83 -29.93
N GLY A 21 -25.11 -17.79 -30.19
CA GLY A 21 -26.13 -18.30 -29.27
C GLY A 21 -25.99 -19.79 -28.95
N SER A 22 -25.61 -20.64 -29.92
CA SER A 22 -25.37 -22.06 -29.66
C SER A 22 -24.08 -22.29 -28.86
N LEU A 23 -23.01 -21.57 -29.18
CA LEU A 23 -21.74 -21.63 -28.43
C LEU A 23 -21.89 -21.13 -26.99
N THR A 24 -22.66 -20.06 -26.77
CA THR A 24 -22.95 -19.54 -25.43
C THR A 24 -23.76 -20.53 -24.60
N ARG A 25 -24.75 -21.21 -25.19
CA ARG A 25 -25.50 -22.27 -24.48
C ARG A 25 -24.62 -23.47 -24.16
N MET A 26 -23.80 -23.91 -25.13
CA MET A 26 -22.85 -25.00 -24.92
C MET A 26 -21.88 -24.66 -23.79
N LEU A 27 -21.29 -23.47 -23.79
CA LEU A 27 -20.44 -23.00 -22.70
C LEU A 27 -21.18 -22.99 -21.36
N ARG A 28 -22.40 -22.44 -21.32
CA ARG A 28 -23.21 -22.38 -20.09
C ARG A 28 -23.53 -23.76 -19.55
N ASP A 29 -23.94 -24.67 -20.41
CA ASP A 29 -24.34 -26.03 -20.03
C ASP A 29 -23.10 -26.83 -19.59
N SER A 30 -21.94 -26.68 -20.25
CA SER A 30 -20.66 -27.26 -19.80
C SER A 30 -20.18 -26.69 -18.46
N LEU A 31 -20.25 -25.38 -18.25
CA LEU A 31 -19.92 -24.76 -16.95
C LEU A 31 -20.81 -25.31 -15.83
N ARG A 32 -22.10 -25.53 -16.11
CA ARG A 32 -23.06 -26.05 -15.15
C ARG A 32 -22.88 -27.54 -14.88
N GLU A 33 -22.56 -28.33 -15.91
CA GLU A 33 -22.36 -29.78 -15.80
C GLU A 33 -21.08 -30.13 -15.02
N LEU A 34 -20.06 -29.27 -15.11
CA LEU A 34 -18.81 -29.36 -14.34
C LEU A 34 -18.90 -28.72 -12.95
N GLY A 35 -20.02 -28.07 -12.60
CA GLY A 35 -20.20 -27.36 -11.31
C GLY A 35 -19.36 -26.09 -11.16
N LEU A 36 -18.86 -25.55 -12.27
CA LEU A 36 -18.00 -24.36 -12.33
C LEU A 36 -18.79 -23.05 -12.33
N ASP A 37 -20.09 -23.09 -12.59
CA ASP A 37 -20.99 -21.94 -12.52
C ASP A 37 -21.04 -21.34 -11.12
N GLN A 38 -21.09 -22.20 -10.10
CA GLN A 38 -21.07 -21.80 -8.69
C GLN A 38 -19.73 -21.13 -8.31
N ALA A 39 -18.61 -21.70 -8.73
CA ALA A 39 -17.27 -21.17 -8.46
C ALA A 39 -17.05 -19.76 -9.03
N ILE A 40 -17.51 -19.52 -10.27
CA ILE A 40 -17.41 -18.21 -10.92
C ILE A 40 -18.34 -17.20 -10.25
N ALA A 41 -19.55 -17.61 -9.84
CA ALA A 41 -20.48 -16.76 -9.12
C ALA A 41 -19.93 -16.34 -7.75
N GLU A 42 -19.37 -17.26 -6.98
CA GLU A 42 -18.74 -17.00 -5.67
C GLU A 42 -17.55 -16.04 -5.81
N ALA A 43 -16.68 -16.25 -6.81
CA ALA A 43 -15.57 -15.35 -7.10
C ALA A 43 -16.05 -13.94 -7.48
N ALA A 44 -17.11 -13.83 -8.29
CA ALA A 44 -17.68 -12.55 -8.69
C ALA A 44 -18.33 -11.80 -7.51
N GLU A 45 -18.97 -12.51 -6.58
CA GLU A 45 -19.56 -11.94 -5.36
C GLU A 45 -18.51 -11.53 -4.32
N ALA A 46 -17.33 -12.15 -4.32
CA ALA A 46 -16.23 -11.82 -3.40
C ALA A 46 -15.49 -10.53 -3.78
N ILE A 47 -15.50 -10.11 -5.05
CA ILE A 47 -14.80 -8.90 -5.52
C ILE A 47 -15.32 -7.60 -4.85
N PRO A 48 -16.64 -7.37 -4.75
CA PRO A 48 -17.18 -6.24 -3.99
C PRO A 48 -16.72 -6.20 -2.53
N ASP A 49 -16.74 -7.32 -1.80
CA ASP A 49 -16.27 -7.41 -0.41
C ASP A 49 -14.78 -7.10 -0.29
N ALA A 50 -13.97 -7.61 -1.21
CA ALA A 50 -12.54 -7.29 -1.28
C ALA A 50 -12.29 -5.79 -1.50
N ARG A 51 -13.09 -5.14 -2.36
CA ARG A 51 -12.99 -3.69 -2.58
C ARG A 51 -13.33 -2.91 -1.32
N ASP A 52 -14.44 -3.24 -0.63
CA ASP A 52 -14.85 -2.55 0.60
C ASP A 52 -13.76 -2.67 1.69
N ARG A 53 -13.08 -3.82 1.74
CA ARG A 53 -11.93 -4.04 2.63
C ARG A 53 -10.72 -3.19 2.28
N LEU A 54 -10.38 -3.00 1.01
CA LEU A 54 -9.32 -2.07 0.61
C LEU A 54 -9.69 -0.63 0.93
N ASP A 55 -10.93 -0.24 0.68
CA ASP A 55 -11.42 1.10 1.00
C ASP A 55 -11.32 1.35 2.51
N TYR A 56 -11.63 0.36 3.35
CA TYR A 56 -11.40 0.42 4.80
C TYR A 56 -9.91 0.62 5.16
N VAL A 57 -9.00 -0.10 4.50
CA VAL A 57 -7.55 0.06 4.71
C VAL A 57 -7.08 1.47 4.36
N VAL A 58 -7.54 2.01 3.22
CA VAL A 58 -7.21 3.37 2.78
C VAL A 58 -7.71 4.40 3.80
N GLN A 59 -8.96 4.29 4.24
CA GLN A 59 -9.53 5.20 5.24
C GLN A 59 -8.77 5.16 6.57
N LYS A 60 -8.44 3.96 7.06
CA LYS A 60 -7.69 3.80 8.31
C LYS A 60 -6.28 4.35 8.23
N THR A 61 -5.62 4.14 7.10
CA THR A 61 -4.27 4.68 6.86
C THR A 61 -4.28 6.21 6.80
N ALA A 62 -5.28 6.79 6.11
CA ALA A 62 -5.43 8.25 6.06
C ALA A 62 -5.72 8.84 7.45
N GLN A 63 -6.59 8.21 8.23
CA GLN A 63 -6.91 8.64 9.60
C GLN A 63 -5.68 8.64 10.52
N ALA A 64 -4.86 7.59 10.44
CA ALA A 64 -3.65 7.49 11.24
C ALA A 64 -2.60 8.53 10.84
N ALA A 65 -2.40 8.74 9.54
CA ALA A 65 -1.50 9.75 9.02
C ALA A 65 -1.91 11.15 9.46
N ASP A 66 -3.21 11.48 9.35
CA ASP A 66 -3.76 12.76 9.78
C ASP A 66 -3.59 12.99 11.29
N ARG A 67 -3.90 11.97 12.11
CA ARG A 67 -3.71 12.07 13.57
C ARG A 67 -2.24 12.28 13.95
N ALA A 68 -1.32 11.58 13.28
CA ALA A 68 0.11 11.75 13.53
C ALA A 68 0.60 13.14 13.11
N LEU A 69 0.18 13.63 11.94
CA LEU A 69 0.52 14.96 11.44
C LEU A 69 0.04 16.05 12.38
N ASN A 70 -1.24 16.01 12.79
CA ASN A 70 -1.81 16.95 13.75
C ASN A 70 -1.04 16.98 15.08
N SER A 71 -0.58 15.82 15.55
CA SER A 71 0.21 15.73 16.80
C SER A 71 1.59 16.37 16.65
N VAL A 72 2.24 16.20 15.49
CA VAL A 72 3.51 16.85 15.17
C VAL A 72 3.33 18.37 15.09
N GLU A 73 2.32 18.84 14.36
CA GLU A 73 2.00 20.26 14.22
C GLU A 73 1.71 20.92 15.57
N ALA A 74 1.03 20.21 16.49
CA ALA A 74 0.79 20.69 17.84
C ALA A 74 2.06 20.73 18.70
N ALA A 75 2.96 19.75 18.56
CA ALA A 75 4.17 19.66 19.37
C ALA A 75 5.27 20.65 18.94
N GLN A 76 5.38 20.95 17.65
CA GLN A 76 6.44 21.81 17.09
C GLN A 76 6.57 23.17 17.80
N PRO A 77 5.49 23.96 18.00
CA PRO A 77 5.60 25.25 18.70
C PRO A 77 6.16 25.15 20.12
N HIS A 78 5.91 24.04 20.83
CA HIS A 78 6.45 23.84 22.18
C HIS A 78 7.96 23.58 22.14
N GLN A 79 8.43 22.81 21.15
CA GLN A 79 9.85 22.57 20.95
C GLN A 79 10.58 23.84 20.53
N ASP A 80 10.02 24.60 19.59
CA ASP A 80 10.57 25.86 19.11
C ASP A 80 10.68 26.90 20.25
N LYS A 81 9.62 27.03 21.06
CA LYS A 81 9.62 27.97 22.21
C LYS A 81 10.66 27.57 23.26
N MET A 82 10.78 26.28 23.55
CA MET A 82 11.77 25.77 24.51
C MET A 82 13.20 26.00 24.02
N GLU A 83 13.49 25.70 22.75
CA GLU A 83 14.79 25.94 22.13
C GLU A 83 15.14 27.45 22.12
N ALA A 84 14.23 28.29 21.64
CA ALA A 84 14.43 29.73 21.60
C ALA A 84 14.69 30.32 23.00
N GLY A 85 13.93 29.88 24.01
CA GLY A 85 14.13 30.29 25.39
C GLY A 85 15.49 29.88 25.95
N ALA A 86 15.92 28.64 25.68
CA ALA A 86 17.24 28.15 26.07
C ALA A 86 18.38 28.94 25.42
N ILE A 87 18.32 29.18 24.11
CA ILE A 87 19.33 29.94 23.36
C ILE A 87 19.40 31.39 23.87
N ALA A 88 18.25 32.04 24.07
CA ALA A 88 18.19 33.41 24.56
C ALA A 88 18.81 33.55 25.97
N LEU A 89 18.46 32.64 26.90
CA LEU A 89 19.02 32.65 28.24
C LEU A 89 20.52 32.36 28.24
N LYS A 90 20.96 31.37 27.45
CA LYS A 90 22.39 31.06 27.29
C LYS A 90 23.16 32.30 26.82
N GLY A 91 22.68 32.98 25.77
CA GLY A 91 23.33 34.18 25.25
C GLY A 91 23.43 35.30 26.29
N ARG A 92 22.39 35.49 27.12
CA ARG A 92 22.42 36.48 28.21
C ARG A 92 23.38 36.10 29.33
N TRP A 93 23.45 34.82 29.70
CA TRP A 93 24.42 34.33 30.68
C TRP A 93 25.86 34.48 30.18
N ASP A 94 26.13 34.10 28.93
CA ASP A 94 27.45 34.25 28.32
C ASP A 94 27.89 35.72 28.31
N ALA A 95 27.03 36.63 27.86
CA ALA A 95 27.32 38.07 27.83
C ALA A 95 27.57 38.66 29.23
N TRP A 96 26.77 38.24 30.23
CA TRP A 96 26.95 38.68 31.62
C TRP A 96 28.27 38.18 32.21
N PHE A 97 28.72 36.97 31.89
CA PHE A 97 30.02 36.46 32.34
C PHE A 97 31.22 37.13 31.65
N GLU A 98 31.08 37.50 30.37
CA GLU A 98 32.13 38.21 29.63
C GLU A 98 32.28 39.68 30.10
N ASN A 99 31.16 40.35 30.38
CA ASN A 99 31.14 41.73 30.85
C ASN A 99 30.13 41.89 32.00
N PRO A 100 30.53 41.56 33.25
CA PRO A 100 29.63 41.64 34.39
C PRO A 100 29.07 43.06 34.58
N ILE A 101 27.75 43.21 34.39
CA ILE A 101 27.01 44.47 34.61
C ILE A 101 26.55 44.56 36.08
N GLU A 102 25.88 45.67 36.44
CA GLU A 102 25.20 45.96 37.70
C GLU A 102 24.38 44.77 38.27
N LEU A 103 24.29 44.70 39.61
CA LEU A 103 23.58 43.65 40.37
C LEU A 103 22.09 43.50 39.99
N ALA A 104 21.47 44.52 39.40
CA ALA A 104 20.07 44.49 38.98
C ALA A 104 19.86 43.53 37.79
N ASP A 105 20.74 43.56 36.79
CA ASP A 105 20.65 42.74 35.58
C ASP A 105 20.87 41.25 35.90
N ALA A 106 21.71 40.96 36.91
CA ALA A 106 21.89 39.60 37.43
C ALA A 106 20.61 39.05 38.09
N ARG A 107 19.83 39.88 38.78
CA ARG A 107 18.57 39.45 39.43
C ARG A 107 17.47 39.20 38.40
N GLU A 108 17.39 40.01 37.37
CA GLU A 108 16.47 39.79 36.24
C GLU A 108 16.81 38.48 35.52
N LEU A 109 18.08 38.26 35.18
CA LEU A 109 18.51 37.04 34.50
C LEU A 109 18.24 35.76 35.31
N VAL A 110 18.43 35.80 36.64
CA VAL A 110 18.05 34.70 37.54
C VAL A 110 16.53 34.49 37.55
N THR A 111 15.76 35.57 37.58
CA THR A 111 14.29 35.49 37.57
C THR A 111 13.77 34.86 36.29
N ASP A 112 14.27 35.32 35.14
CA ASP A 112 13.88 34.80 33.82
C ASP A 112 14.31 33.34 33.64
N THR A 113 15.50 32.98 34.14
CA THR A 113 15.96 31.57 34.13
C THR A 113 15.04 30.69 34.98
N ARG A 114 14.63 31.16 36.17
CA ARG A 114 13.70 30.42 37.03
C ARG A 114 12.32 30.28 36.41
N GLN A 115 11.84 31.32 35.72
CA GLN A 115 10.59 31.25 34.97
C GLN A 115 10.67 30.20 33.86
N TYR A 116 11.70 30.26 33.01
CA TYR A 116 11.93 29.27 31.95
C TYR A 116 11.98 27.84 32.50
N LEU A 117 12.73 27.61 33.59
CA LEU A 117 12.78 26.30 34.24
C LEU A 117 11.42 25.84 34.79
N GLY A 118 10.53 26.78 35.15
CA GLY A 118 9.15 26.50 35.53
C GLY A 118 8.24 26.15 34.36
N GLU A 119 8.50 26.69 33.16
CA GLU A 119 7.74 26.44 31.92
C GLU A 119 8.17 25.12 31.23
N VAL A 120 9.43 24.68 31.38
CA VAL A 120 9.96 23.46 30.74
C VAL A 120 9.08 22.21 30.99
N PRO A 121 8.62 21.90 32.22
CA PRO A 121 7.76 20.74 32.50
C PRO A 121 6.46 20.75 31.69
N GLU A 122 5.87 21.92 31.45
CA GLU A 122 4.64 22.05 30.66
C GLU A 122 4.90 21.69 29.20
N HIS A 123 5.95 22.28 28.59
CA HIS A 123 6.32 22.00 27.21
C HIS A 123 6.69 20.54 27.00
N THR A 124 7.55 19.97 27.85
CA THR A 124 7.97 18.57 27.71
C THR A 124 6.81 17.59 27.96
N SER A 125 5.93 17.87 28.94
CA SER A 125 4.76 17.02 29.19
C SER A 125 3.79 17.06 28.02
N PHE A 126 3.57 18.23 27.43
CA PHE A 126 2.72 18.37 26.25
C PHE A 126 3.28 17.59 25.06
N THR A 127 4.56 17.80 24.72
CA THR A 127 5.21 17.06 23.63
C THR A 127 5.14 15.54 23.86
N ASN A 128 5.38 15.08 25.09
CA ASN A 128 5.29 13.65 25.40
C ASN A 128 3.88 13.08 25.21
N LYS A 129 2.82 13.86 25.49
CA LYS A 129 1.44 13.46 25.18
C LYS A 129 1.22 13.32 23.67
N GLN A 130 1.73 14.25 22.87
CA GLN A 130 1.65 14.17 21.41
C GLN A 130 2.38 12.93 20.86
N LEU A 131 3.55 12.58 21.43
CA LEU A 131 4.27 11.35 21.05
C LEU A 131 3.48 10.08 21.39
N LEU A 132 2.78 10.06 22.54
CA LEU A 132 1.88 8.96 22.89
C LEU A 132 0.66 8.90 21.96
N ASP A 133 0.13 10.04 21.53
CA ASP A 133 -0.96 10.09 20.56
C ASP A 133 -0.53 9.59 19.18
N ILE A 134 0.69 9.90 18.74
CA ILE A 134 1.28 9.32 17.52
C ILE A 134 1.43 7.81 17.66
N MET A 135 1.94 7.33 18.79
CA MET A 135 2.11 5.90 19.05
C MET A 135 0.76 5.16 19.08
N MET A 136 -0.25 5.75 19.73
CA MET A 136 -1.59 5.18 19.71
C MET A 136 -2.16 5.20 18.31
N ALA A 137 -1.96 6.27 17.53
CA ALA A 137 -2.42 6.33 16.15
C ALA A 137 -1.84 5.23 15.25
N GLN A 138 -0.80 4.49 15.66
CA GLN A 138 -0.20 3.37 14.93
C GLN A 138 -0.93 2.03 15.11
N ASP A 139 -1.89 1.93 16.03
CA ASP A 139 -2.74 0.76 16.24
C ASP A 139 -3.54 0.34 14.99
N PHE A 140 -3.71 1.25 14.02
CA PHE A 140 -4.28 0.94 12.71
C PHE A 140 -3.49 -0.14 11.94
N GLN A 141 -2.18 -0.26 12.13
CA GLN A 141 -1.34 -1.18 11.36
C GLN A 141 -1.74 -2.65 11.58
N ASP A 142 -2.11 -3.03 12.80
CA ASP A 142 -2.56 -4.39 13.09
C ASP A 142 -3.90 -4.69 12.40
N LEU A 143 -4.83 -3.74 12.48
CA LEU A 143 -6.15 -3.88 11.86
C LEU A 143 -6.06 -3.91 10.33
N THR A 144 -5.28 -3.02 9.72
CA THR A 144 -5.11 -3.01 8.26
C THR A 144 -4.33 -4.23 7.78
N GLY A 145 -3.33 -4.69 8.54
CA GLY A 145 -2.58 -5.91 8.26
C GLY A 145 -3.46 -7.16 8.27
N GLN A 146 -4.37 -7.28 9.24
CA GLN A 146 -5.35 -8.38 9.28
C GLN A 146 -6.31 -8.35 8.09
N VAL A 147 -6.76 -7.16 7.67
CA VAL A 147 -7.65 -7.01 6.51
C VAL A 147 -6.93 -7.40 5.23
N ILE A 148 -5.70 -6.92 5.02
CA ILE A 148 -4.87 -7.30 3.86
C ILE A 148 -4.63 -8.81 3.84
N LYS A 149 -4.35 -9.44 4.98
CA LYS A 149 -4.18 -10.89 5.06
C LYS A 149 -5.42 -11.64 4.58
N ARG A 150 -6.60 -11.28 5.10
CA ARG A 150 -7.87 -11.90 4.66
C ARG A 150 -8.13 -11.67 3.17
N MET A 151 -7.74 -10.50 2.65
CA MET A 151 -7.85 -10.21 1.23
C MET A 151 -6.93 -11.07 0.36
N MET A 152 -5.71 -11.33 0.81
CA MET A 152 -4.81 -12.25 0.11
C MET A 152 -5.42 -13.66 0.05
N ASP A 153 -6.03 -14.12 1.14
CA ASP A 153 -6.72 -15.42 1.16
C ASP A 153 -7.88 -15.47 0.15
N VAL A 154 -8.69 -14.40 0.06
CA VAL A 154 -9.78 -14.29 -0.94
C VAL A 154 -9.24 -14.29 -2.37
N ILE A 155 -8.17 -13.55 -2.64
CA ILE A 155 -7.55 -13.50 -3.97
C ILE A 155 -6.99 -14.87 -4.36
N GLN A 156 -6.32 -15.58 -3.45
CA GLN A 156 -5.82 -16.93 -3.69
C GLN A 156 -6.95 -17.92 -4.00
N GLU A 157 -8.08 -17.82 -3.32
CA GLU A 157 -9.23 -18.68 -3.61
C GLU A 157 -9.83 -18.36 -4.99
N ILE A 158 -9.99 -17.08 -5.34
CA ILE A 158 -10.43 -16.68 -6.69
C ILE A 158 -9.46 -17.21 -7.75
N GLU A 159 -8.15 -17.06 -7.55
CA GLU A 159 -7.13 -17.57 -8.48
C GLU A 159 -7.25 -19.09 -8.67
N ARG A 160 -7.40 -19.84 -7.58
CA ARG A 160 -7.57 -21.30 -7.61
C ARG A 160 -8.82 -21.72 -8.38
N GLN A 161 -9.95 -21.05 -8.12
CA GLN A 161 -11.21 -21.33 -8.81
C GLN A 161 -11.12 -21.05 -10.31
N LEU A 162 -10.52 -19.92 -10.70
CA LEU A 162 -10.31 -19.59 -12.11
C LEU A 162 -9.33 -20.57 -12.80
N LEU A 163 -8.28 -21.02 -12.11
CA LEU A 163 -7.37 -22.03 -12.65
C LEU A 163 -8.06 -23.37 -12.88
N MET A 164 -8.95 -23.82 -11.99
CA MET A 164 -9.73 -25.04 -12.21
C MET A 164 -10.62 -24.92 -13.44
N VAL A 165 -11.35 -23.79 -13.58
CA VAL A 165 -12.17 -23.52 -14.78
C VAL A 165 -11.32 -23.59 -16.05
N LEU A 166 -10.14 -22.98 -16.06
CA LEU A 166 -9.27 -22.94 -17.24
C LEU A 166 -8.65 -24.30 -17.57
N LEU A 167 -8.22 -25.07 -16.56
CA LEU A 167 -7.63 -26.40 -16.74
C LEU A 167 -8.67 -27.41 -17.24
N GLU A 168 -9.89 -27.35 -16.73
CA GLU A 168 -10.98 -28.26 -17.13
C GLU A 168 -11.55 -27.91 -18.52
N ASN A 169 -11.48 -26.64 -18.93
CA ASN A 169 -11.91 -26.19 -20.26
C ASN A 169 -10.77 -26.13 -21.28
N MET A 170 -9.54 -26.57 -20.96
CA MET A 170 -8.47 -26.67 -21.94
C MET A 170 -8.72 -27.86 -22.89
N PRO A 171 -8.85 -27.64 -24.20
CA PRO A 171 -8.82 -28.75 -25.15
C PRO A 171 -7.44 -29.44 -25.06
N GLU A 172 -7.40 -30.78 -25.12
CA GLU A 172 -6.18 -31.61 -25.00
C GLU A 172 -5.02 -31.21 -25.97
N VAL A 173 -5.32 -30.37 -26.96
CA VAL A 173 -4.42 -29.91 -28.02
C VAL A 173 -3.27 -29.00 -27.53
N SER A 174 -3.25 -28.56 -26.27
CA SER A 174 -2.26 -27.56 -25.79
C SER A 174 -1.14 -28.11 -24.89
N ALA A 175 -1.08 -29.43 -24.65
CA ALA A 175 -0.06 -30.03 -23.80
C ALA A 175 1.39 -29.88 -24.33
N GLU A 176 1.58 -29.54 -25.61
CA GLU A 176 2.90 -29.43 -26.24
C GLU A 176 3.58 -28.05 -26.14
N LYS A 177 2.93 -27.02 -25.56
CA LYS A 177 3.52 -25.66 -25.49
C LYS A 177 3.73 -25.11 -24.09
N ARG A 178 3.94 -25.97 -23.10
CA ARG A 178 4.23 -25.58 -21.71
C ARG A 178 5.74 -25.34 -21.49
N GLN A 179 6.35 -24.45 -22.29
CA GLN A 179 7.75 -24.01 -22.12
C GLN A 179 7.97 -22.54 -22.52
N VAL A 180 7.07 -21.62 -22.21
CA VAL A 180 7.40 -20.18 -22.29
C VAL A 180 6.57 -19.43 -21.26
N GLY A 181 7.20 -18.85 -20.22
CA GLY A 181 6.48 -17.87 -19.39
C GLY A 181 6.93 -17.63 -17.96
N THR A 182 8.06 -18.14 -17.46
CA THR A 182 8.56 -17.81 -16.12
C THR A 182 9.28 -16.45 -16.02
N THR A 183 9.15 -15.57 -17.03
CA THR A 183 10.08 -14.44 -17.21
C THR A 183 9.51 -13.06 -16.88
N LEU A 184 8.36 -12.93 -16.21
CA LEU A 184 7.79 -11.61 -15.90
C LEU A 184 7.15 -11.54 -14.50
N LEU A 185 7.94 -11.79 -13.46
CA LEU A 185 7.68 -11.25 -12.12
C LEU A 185 8.60 -10.04 -11.87
N ASN A 186 8.21 -8.87 -12.39
CA ASN A 186 8.83 -7.59 -12.05
C ASN A 186 8.11 -6.97 -10.85
N GLY A 187 8.38 -7.50 -9.67
CA GLY A 187 8.08 -6.89 -8.37
C GLY A 187 9.31 -7.01 -7.45
N PRO A 188 9.43 -6.17 -6.41
CA PRO A 188 10.57 -6.25 -5.49
C PRO A 188 10.66 -7.67 -4.91
N GLN A 189 11.83 -8.29 -5.11
CA GLN A 189 12.10 -9.70 -4.85
C GLN A 189 12.21 -9.94 -3.33
N VAL A 190 11.22 -10.61 -2.73
CA VAL A 190 11.13 -10.79 -1.26
C VAL A 190 11.68 -12.14 -0.78
N ASN A 191 12.19 -13.00 -1.69
CA ASN A 191 12.65 -14.34 -1.32
C ASN A 191 14.09 -14.59 -1.77
N ALA A 192 15.04 -14.44 -0.86
CA ALA A 192 16.48 -14.62 -1.11
C ALA A 192 16.93 -16.10 -1.13
N ALA A 193 16.01 -17.06 -0.99
CA ALA A 193 16.34 -18.48 -0.78
C ALA A 193 15.84 -19.43 -1.89
N ALA A 194 15.31 -18.91 -3.00
CA ALA A 194 14.86 -19.75 -4.13
C ALA A 194 16.04 -20.22 -5.01
N PRO A 195 16.04 -21.47 -5.53
CA PRO A 195 17.06 -21.93 -6.46
C PRO A 195 16.94 -21.18 -7.79
N GLY A 196 18.04 -20.57 -8.25
CA GLY A 196 18.07 -19.71 -9.46
C GLY A 196 18.38 -18.25 -9.18
N ILE A 197 18.65 -17.88 -7.92
CA ILE A 197 19.04 -16.53 -7.54
C ILE A 197 20.56 -16.37 -7.74
N VAL A 198 20.90 -15.38 -8.56
CA VAL A 198 22.25 -14.83 -8.69
C VAL A 198 22.57 -14.09 -7.40
N ALA A 199 23.26 -14.75 -6.48
CA ALA A 199 23.49 -14.25 -5.12
C ALA A 199 24.79 -13.45 -4.96
N ASN A 200 25.66 -13.43 -5.97
CA ASN A 200 26.97 -12.77 -5.89
C ASN A 200 27.22 -11.80 -7.04
N GLN A 201 27.87 -10.68 -6.72
CA GLN A 201 28.26 -9.60 -7.61
C GLN A 201 29.06 -10.08 -8.83
N ASP A 202 29.88 -11.13 -8.68
CA ASP A 202 30.68 -11.70 -9.77
C ASP A 202 29.82 -12.24 -10.92
N GLN A 203 28.64 -12.77 -10.62
CA GLN A 203 27.71 -13.28 -11.64
C GLN A 203 26.88 -12.17 -12.29
N VAL A 204 26.81 -10.98 -11.66
CA VAL A 204 26.21 -9.79 -12.25
C VAL A 204 27.17 -9.23 -13.31
N ASP A 205 28.47 -9.20 -13.01
CA ASP A 205 29.50 -8.75 -13.94
C ASP A 205 29.60 -9.70 -15.16
N ASP A 206 29.55 -11.02 -14.96
CA ASP A 206 29.50 -12.00 -16.06
C ASP A 206 28.27 -11.81 -16.99
N LEU A 207 27.13 -11.39 -16.42
CA LEU A 207 25.92 -11.16 -17.19
C LEU A 207 26.02 -9.88 -18.02
N LEU A 208 26.66 -8.83 -17.48
CA LEU A 208 26.91 -7.56 -18.17
C LEU A 208 27.89 -7.73 -19.33
N ASP A 209 28.97 -8.49 -19.11
CA ASP A 209 29.94 -8.85 -20.15
C ASP A 209 29.27 -9.62 -21.30
N SER A 210 28.32 -10.51 -21.00
CA SER A 210 27.60 -11.30 -22.00
C SER A 210 26.61 -10.47 -22.86
N LEU A 211 26.17 -9.32 -22.35
CA LEU A 211 25.26 -8.39 -23.01
C LEU A 211 26.00 -7.26 -23.74
N GLY A 212 27.33 -7.22 -23.65
CA GLY A 212 28.20 -6.30 -24.38
C GLY A 212 28.30 -4.90 -23.78
N PHE A 213 28.13 -4.76 -22.46
CA PHE A 213 28.47 -3.55 -21.70
C PHE A 213 29.77 -3.73 -20.94
#